data_AF-A0A7X7S0M0-F1
#
_entry.id   AF-A0A7X7S0M0-F1
#
_cell.length_a   1.000
_cell.length_b   1.000
_cell.length_c   1.000
_cell.angle_alpha   90.00
_cell.angle_beta   90.00
_cell.angle_gamma   90.00
#
_symmetry.space_group_name_H-M   'P 1'
#
loop_
_entity.id
_entity.type
_entity.pdbx_description
1 polymer ?
#
loop_
_entity_poly.entity_id
_entity_poly.type
_entity_poly.pdbx_seq_one_letter_code
_entity_poly.pdbx_strand_id
1 'polypeptide(L)'
;MKFRVLKWLVAVGIFLVGCDSTDFIKPDQAQIDSYIQQNPDLPELDKSCIYDGRFEIGIKKETLFFLLGEPYKQETVQQPWATQEKWTYKKGNHKIFIIEDKHVVGILEQD
;
A
#
# COMPACT_ATOMS: atom_id res chain seq x y z
N MET A 1 -35.51 -15.67 -47.61
CA MET A 1 -35.26 -14.52 -46.73
C MET A 1 -35.70 -14.85 -45.31
N LYS A 2 -34.90 -14.41 -44.32
CA LYS A 2 -35.14 -14.43 -42.86
C LYS A 2 -34.62 -15.65 -42.08
N PHE A 3 -33.30 -15.78 -42.04
CA PHE A 3 -32.60 -16.26 -40.86
C PHE A 3 -32.74 -15.20 -39.76
N ARG A 4 -33.41 -15.54 -38.65
CA ARG A 4 -33.55 -14.64 -37.51
C ARG A 4 -33.20 -15.38 -36.21
N VAL A 5 -32.07 -14.95 -35.67
CA VAL A 5 -31.86 -14.68 -34.23
C VAL A 5 -31.74 -15.92 -33.35
N LEU A 6 -30.55 -16.50 -33.29
CA LEU A 6 -30.09 -17.22 -32.10
C LEU A 6 -29.13 -16.31 -31.33
N LYS A 7 -29.72 -15.52 -30.42
CA LYS A 7 -29.04 -14.74 -29.39
C LYS A 7 -28.32 -15.70 -28.46
N TRP A 8 -27.02 -15.91 -28.67
CA TRP A 8 -26.15 -16.40 -27.61
C TRP A 8 -25.79 -15.21 -26.72
N LEU A 9 -26.69 -14.95 -25.77
CA LEU A 9 -26.41 -14.21 -24.54
C LEU A 9 -25.44 -15.07 -23.70
N VAL A 10 -24.15 -15.00 -23.98
CA VAL A 10 -23.15 -15.38 -22.98
C VAL A 10 -22.95 -14.15 -22.11
N ALA A 11 -23.79 -14.05 -21.09
CA ALA A 11 -23.53 -13.24 -19.91
C ALA A 11 -22.28 -13.80 -19.23
N VAL A 12 -21.10 -13.38 -19.69
CA VAL A 12 -19.87 -13.53 -18.91
C VAL A 12 -19.99 -12.50 -17.80
N GLY A 13 -20.58 -12.94 -16.69
CA GLY A 13 -20.46 -12.29 -15.40
C GLY A 13 -18.99 -12.30 -15.01
N ILE A 14 -18.27 -11.25 -15.39
CA ILE A 14 -17.01 -10.93 -14.73
C ILE A 14 -17.41 -10.24 -13.42
N PHE A 15 -17.68 -11.07 -12.42
CA PHE A 15 -17.47 -10.71 -11.03
C PHE A 15 -15.99 -10.32 -10.89
N LEU A 16 -15.66 -9.05 -11.07
CA LEU A 16 -14.50 -8.50 -10.38
C LEU A 16 -14.97 -8.24 -8.95
N VAL A 17 -14.90 -9.33 -8.19
CA VAL A 17 -14.89 -9.41 -6.74
C VAL A 17 -14.16 -8.17 -6.23
N GLY A 18 -14.91 -7.26 -5.61
CA GLY A 18 -14.31 -6.28 -4.72
C GLY A 18 -13.53 -7.08 -3.69
N CYS A 19 -12.20 -6.97 -3.73
CA CYS A 19 -11.35 -7.58 -2.72
C CYS A 19 -11.65 -6.84 -1.41
N ASP A 20 -12.54 -7.50 -0.70
CA ASP A 20 -13.10 -7.20 0.59
C ASP A 20 -11.99 -6.99 1.61
N SER A 21 -12.20 -5.98 2.45
CA SER A 21 -11.71 -5.81 3.82
C SER A 21 -10.71 -6.84 4.36
N THR A 22 -9.51 -6.93 3.77
CA THR A 22 -8.44 -7.72 4.39
C THR A 22 -7.97 -6.92 5.60
N ASP A 23 -8.21 -7.42 6.81
CA ASP A 23 -7.61 -6.88 8.02
C ASP A 23 -6.09 -6.72 7.82
N PHE A 24 -5.49 -5.75 8.52
CA PHE A 24 -4.05 -5.57 8.47
C PHE A 24 -3.37 -6.85 8.98
N ILE A 25 -2.88 -7.68 8.06
CA ILE A 25 -2.08 -8.86 8.39
C ILE A 25 -0.64 -8.38 8.31
N LYS A 26 -0.03 -8.13 9.48
CA LYS A 26 1.41 -7.87 9.58
C LYS A 26 2.14 -9.04 8.86
N PRO A 27 3.13 -8.76 8.00
CA PRO A 27 3.93 -9.82 7.38
C PRO A 27 4.51 -10.75 8.44
N ASP A 28 4.51 -12.06 8.18
CA ASP A 28 5.16 -13.03 9.06
C ASP A 28 6.69 -12.99 8.92
N GLN A 29 7.40 -13.71 9.80
CA GLN A 29 8.87 -13.70 9.82
C GLN A 29 9.48 -14.21 8.51
N ALA A 30 8.88 -15.22 7.88
CA ALA A 30 9.39 -15.77 6.63
C ALA A 30 9.24 -14.77 5.48
N GLN A 31 8.14 -14.01 5.46
CA GLN A 31 7.93 -12.92 4.51
C GLN A 31 8.93 -11.78 4.74
N ILE A 32 9.18 -11.40 5.99
CA ILE A 32 10.18 -10.38 6.36
C ILE A 32 11.57 -10.80 5.88
N ASP A 33 12.00 -12.01 6.23
CA ASP A 33 13.33 -12.51 5.88
C ASP A 33 13.50 -12.58 4.35
N SER A 34 12.47 -13.07 3.64
CA SER A 34 12.47 -13.11 2.18
C SER A 34 12.54 -11.72 1.57
N TYR A 35 11.81 -10.75 2.11
CA TYR A 35 11.81 -9.37 1.60
C TYR A 35 13.20 -8.73 1.77
N ILE A 36 13.83 -8.90 2.93
CA ILE A 36 15.16 -8.33 3.20
C ILE A 36 16.23 -9.00 2.33
N GLN A 37 16.15 -10.32 2.11
CA GLN A 37 17.07 -11.03 1.20
C GLN A 37 16.93 -10.56 -0.25
N GLN A 38 15.71 -10.25 -0.69
CA GLN A 38 15.45 -9.74 -2.04
C GLN A 38 15.83 -8.27 -2.23
N ASN A 39 15.98 -7.51 -1.12
CA ASN A 39 16.33 -6.10 -1.13
C ASN A 39 17.62 -5.87 -0.32
N PRO A 40 18.79 -6.35 -0.80
CA PRO A 40 20.05 -6.26 -0.05
C PRO A 40 20.48 -4.80 0.22
N ASP A 41 20.14 -3.89 -0.70
CA ASP A 41 20.43 -2.45 -0.63
C ASP A 41 19.40 -1.65 0.18
N LEU A 42 18.47 -2.33 0.87
CA LEU A 42 17.55 -1.68 1.77
C LEU A 42 18.33 -1.00 2.91
N PRO A 43 18.05 0.26 3.26
CA PRO A 43 18.74 0.93 4.35
C PRO A 43 18.56 0.19 5.68
N GLU A 44 19.54 0.30 6.57
CA GLU A 44 19.48 -0.36 7.89
C GLU A 44 18.29 0.12 8.74
N LEU A 45 17.91 1.39 8.60
CA LEU A 45 16.71 1.94 9.26
C LEU A 45 15.44 1.21 8.80
N ASP A 46 15.27 1.01 7.49
CA ASP A 46 14.13 0.29 6.94
C ASP A 46 14.13 -1.17 7.40
N LYS A 47 15.28 -1.84 7.36
CA LYS A 47 15.41 -3.24 7.84
C LYS A 47 14.97 -3.36 9.31
N SER A 48 15.46 -2.49 10.19
CA SER A 48 15.11 -2.51 11.61
C SER A 48 13.64 -2.21 11.84
N CYS A 49 13.08 -1.22 11.12
CA CYS A 49 11.65 -0.91 11.19
C CYS A 49 10.77 -2.07 10.74
N ILE A 50 11.20 -2.83 9.72
CA ILE A 50 10.48 -4.01 9.25
C ILE A 50 10.46 -5.11 10.31
N TYR A 51 11.62 -5.46 10.89
CA TYR A 51 11.68 -6.47 11.95
C TYR A 51 10.85 -6.06 13.17
N ASP A 52 10.99 -4.82 13.62
CA ASP A 52 10.29 -4.32 14.81
C ASP A 52 8.80 -4.03 14.54
N GLY A 53 8.39 -3.92 13.27
CA GLY A 53 7.04 -3.49 12.87
C GLY A 53 6.72 -2.06 13.32
N ARG A 54 7.71 -1.17 13.30
CA ARG A 54 7.56 0.25 13.65
C ARG A 54 7.56 1.12 12.41
N PHE A 55 7.09 2.36 12.57
CA PHE A 55 7.11 3.38 11.53
C PHE A 55 7.90 4.58 12.01
N GLU A 56 8.90 4.99 11.24
CA GLU A 56 9.78 6.10 11.56
C GLU A 56 9.92 7.03 10.36
N ILE A 57 10.20 8.31 10.62
CA ILE A 57 10.53 9.28 9.57
C ILE A 57 11.86 8.85 8.92
N GLY A 58 11.93 8.93 7.60
CA GLY A 58 13.09 8.57 6.80
C GLY A 58 13.01 7.18 6.17
N ILE A 59 12.08 6.31 6.58
CA ILE A 59 11.87 5.04 5.88
C ILE A 59 11.33 5.27 4.47
N LYS A 60 11.60 4.33 3.58
CA LYS A 60 11.08 4.33 2.21
C LYS A 60 9.58 4.07 2.18
N LYS A 61 8.88 4.64 1.20
CA LYS A 61 7.45 4.36 0.98
C LYS A 61 7.19 2.89 0.63
N GLU A 62 8.16 2.22 0.01
CA GLU A 62 8.09 0.79 -0.28
C GLU A 62 8.10 -0.05 1.02
N THR A 63 8.77 0.42 2.08
CA THR A 63 8.76 -0.21 3.40
C THR A 63 7.38 -0.08 4.05
N LEU A 64 6.75 1.10 3.96
CA LEU A 64 5.36 1.28 4.38
C LEU A 64 4.43 0.34 3.61
N PHE A 65 4.62 0.24 2.30
CA PHE A 65 3.83 -0.63 1.44
C PHE A 65 4.00 -2.11 1.79
N PHE A 66 5.22 -2.56 2.09
CA PHE A 66 5.46 -3.93 2.53
C PHE A 66 4.77 -4.23 3.86
N LEU A 67 4.84 -3.28 4.81
CA LEU A 67 4.27 -3.46 6.14
C LEU A 67 2.75 -3.37 6.14
N LEU A 68 2.19 -2.34 5.50
CA LEU A 68 0.77 -1.94 5.57
C LEU A 68 -0.05 -2.28 4.33
N GLY A 69 0.60 -2.67 3.24
CA GLY A 69 -0.04 -2.84 1.94
C GLY A 69 -0.53 -1.51 1.36
N GLU A 70 -1.56 -1.63 0.53
CA GLU A 70 -2.19 -0.51 -0.15
C GLU A 70 -2.85 0.47 0.84
N PRO A 71 -2.61 1.78 0.71
CA PRO A 71 -3.32 2.78 1.49
C PRO A 71 -4.80 2.82 1.12
N TYR A 72 -5.65 3.17 2.08
CA TYR A 72 -7.08 3.42 1.82
C TYR A 72 -7.28 4.61 0.87
N LYS A 73 -6.42 5.63 0.98
CA LYS A 73 -6.45 6.81 0.12
C LYS A 73 -5.04 7.33 -0.09
N GLN A 74 -4.70 7.63 -1.33
CA GLN A 74 -3.47 8.31 -1.72
C GLN A 74 -3.82 9.64 -2.38
N GLU A 75 -3.19 10.72 -1.94
CA GLU A 75 -3.35 12.06 -2.50
C GLU A 75 -1.97 12.62 -2.84
N THR A 76 -1.80 13.15 -4.04
CA THR A 76 -0.55 13.83 -4.43
C THR A 76 -0.77 15.33 -4.42
N VAL A 77 0.09 16.06 -3.71
CA VAL A 77 0.04 17.51 -3.53
C VAL A 77 1.34 18.12 -4.04
N GLN A 78 1.22 19.01 -5.02
CA GLN A 78 2.35 19.82 -5.49
C GLN A 78 2.54 21.00 -4.54
N GLN A 79 3.63 21.00 -3.77
CA GLN A 79 4.08 22.17 -3.02
C GLN A 79 5.02 23.02 -3.89
N PRO A 80 5.23 24.31 -3.54
CA PRO A 80 6.18 25.16 -4.26
C PRO A 80 7.62 24.64 -4.27
N TRP A 81 8.01 23.84 -3.26
CA TRP A 81 9.38 23.32 -3.10
C TRP A 81 9.53 21.83 -3.44
N ALA A 82 8.46 21.03 -3.39
CA ALA A 82 8.52 19.58 -3.61
C ALA A 82 7.15 18.98 -3.99
N THR A 83 7.15 17.73 -4.46
CA THR A 83 5.92 16.94 -4.63
C THR A 83 5.74 16.03 -3.43
N GLN A 84 4.61 16.13 -2.76
CA GLN A 84 4.29 15.31 -1.60
C GLN A 84 3.18 14.32 -1.91
N GLU A 85 3.29 13.10 -1.40
CA GLU A 85 2.21 12.12 -1.37
C GLU A 85 1.69 12.00 0.07
N LYS A 86 0.37 12.00 0.23
CA LYS A 86 -0.31 11.75 1.49
C LYS A 86 -1.00 10.41 1.42
N TRP A 87 -0.51 9.44 2.18
CA TRP A 87 -1.04 8.09 2.24
C TRP A 87 -1.83 7.91 3.53
N THR A 88 -3.11 7.62 3.39
CA THR A 88 -4.04 7.48 4.52
C THR A 88 -4.40 6.02 4.70
N TYR A 89 -4.18 5.50 5.91
CA TYR A 89 -4.54 4.16 6.33
C TYR A 89 -5.62 4.25 7.41
N LYS A 90 -6.72 3.51 7.22
CA LYS A 90 -7.87 3.50 8.15
C LYS A 90 -8.04 2.17 8.89
N LYS A 91 -7.26 1.14 8.55
CA LYS A 91 -7.39 -0.21 9.13
C LYS A 91 -6.62 -0.26 10.45
N GLY A 92 -7.30 -0.52 11.56
CA GLY A 92 -6.73 -0.50 12.92
C GLY A 92 -6.78 0.91 13.53
N ASN A 93 -5.75 1.73 13.26
CA ASN A 93 -5.69 3.13 13.69
C ASN A 93 -5.62 4.04 12.45
N HIS A 94 -6.26 5.21 12.52
CA HIS A 94 -6.17 6.19 11.45
C HIS A 94 -4.78 6.82 11.45
N LYS A 95 -3.93 6.38 10.52
CA LYS A 95 -2.57 6.90 10.33
C LYS A 95 -2.46 7.54 8.96
N ILE A 96 -1.81 8.69 8.92
CA ILE A 96 -1.52 9.41 7.69
C ILE A 96 -0.01 9.56 7.60
N PHE A 97 0.57 9.08 6.49
CA PHE A 97 1.97 9.25 6.17
C PHE A 97 2.12 10.34 5.11
N ILE A 98 3.02 11.28 5.35
CA ILE A 98 3.46 12.27 4.38
C ILE A 98 4.77 11.78 3.79
N ILE A 99 4.82 11.67 2.47
CA ILE A 99 5.94 11.11 1.73
C ILE A 99 6.44 12.18 0.77
N GLU A 100 7.76 12.38 0.75
CA GLU A 100 8.46 13.29 -0.15
C GLU A 100 9.72 12.56 -0.64
N ASP A 101 10.05 12.67 -1.93
CA ASP A 101 11.21 11.99 -2.52
C ASP A 101 11.32 10.50 -2.18
N LYS A 102 10.17 9.80 -2.17
CA LYS A 102 10.01 8.37 -1.82
C LYS A 102 10.30 8.00 -0.36
N HIS A 103 10.50 8.97 0.53
CA HIS A 103 10.72 8.73 1.96
C HIS A 103 9.61 9.35 2.79
N VAL A 104 9.31 8.74 3.92
CA VAL A 104 8.36 9.27 4.90
C VAL A 104 8.98 10.48 5.57
N VAL A 105 8.32 11.63 5.46
CA VAL A 105 8.75 12.89 6.10
C VAL A 105 7.83 13.32 7.23
N GLY A 106 6.66 12.69 7.38
CA GLY A 106 5.73 12.96 8.46
C GLY A 106 4.79 11.80 8.72
N ILE A 107 4.41 11.63 9.99
CA ILE A 107 3.44 10.64 10.45
C ILE A 107 2.45 11.40 11.33
N LEU A 108 1.18 11.42 10.92
CA LEU A 108 0.09 12.04 11.67
C LEU A 108 -0.83 10.94 12.18
N GLU A 109 -1.15 10.99 13.46
CA GLU A 109 -2.17 10.15 14.08
C GLU A 109 -3.44 10.98 14.26
N GLN A 110 -4.58 10.42 13.86
CA GLN A 110 -5.87 11.02 14.14
C GLN A 110 -6.54 10.20 15.24
N ASP A 111 -6.65 10.80 16.43
CA ASP A 111 -7.38 10.27 17.59
C ASP A 111 -8.88 10.12 17.29
#